data_AF-A0ABD3ZTT9-F1
#
_entry.id   AF-A0ABD3ZTT9-F1
#
_cell.length_a   1.000
_cell.length_b   1.000
_cell.length_c   1.000
_cell.angle_alpha   90.00
_cell.angle_beta   90.00
_cell.angle_gamma   90.00
#
_symmetry.space_group_name_H-M   'P 1'
#
loop_
_entity.id
_entity.type
_entity.pdbx_description
1 polymer ?
#
loop_
_entity_poly.entity_id
_entity_poly.type
_entity_poly.pdbx_seq_one_letter_code
_entity_poly.pdbx_strand_id
1 'polypeptide(L)'
;MSGTLKLFIDRWSQTLRDPRFPDFKQQMSAKQAYVIAVGGDNPKIKGLPLIQQFEHIFHFMGMPFKGYVLGEGNRPGDILRDHQALSAASRLLKRSDAI
;
A
#
# COMPACT_ATOMS: atom_id res chain seq x y z
N MET A 1 -3.33 -0.70 9.05
CA MET A 1 -3.79 0.45 8.23
C MET A 1 -4.67 1.36 9.08
N SER A 2 -4.93 2.60 8.67
CA SER A 2 -5.88 3.47 9.37
C SER A 2 -7.32 2.96 9.24
N GLY A 3 -8.22 3.38 10.14
CA GLY A 3 -9.64 3.05 10.06
C GLY A 3 -10.29 3.54 8.76
N THR A 4 -9.90 4.73 8.28
CA THR A 4 -10.39 5.29 7.02
C THR A 4 -9.99 4.45 5.81
N LEU A 5 -8.74 3.97 5.74
CA LEU A 5 -8.28 3.13 4.64
C LEU A 5 -8.94 1.75 4.68
N LYS A 6 -9.18 1.19 5.87
CA LYS A 6 -9.92 -0.07 6.03
C LYS A 6 -11.32 0.03 5.46
N LEU A 7 -12.08 1.06 5.85
CA LEU A 7 -13.44 1.30 5.35
C LEU A 7 -13.46 1.52 3.83
N PHE A 8 -12.46 2.21 3.29
CA PHE A 8 -12.33 2.40 1.84
C PHE A 8 -12.15 1.07 1.09
N ILE A 9 -11.23 0.22 1.54
CA ILE A 9 -10.96 -1.08 0.90
C ILE A 9 -12.15 -2.04 1.07
N ASP A 10 -12.79 -2.06 2.25
CA ASP A 10 -13.98 -2.89 2.48
C ASP A 10 -15.09 -2.59 1.50
N ARG A 11 -15.25 -1.30 1.16
CA ARG A 11 -16.27 -0.85 0.23
C ARG A 11 -16.00 -1.28 -1.22
N TRP A 12 -14.80 -1.74 -1.57
CA TRP A 12 -14.57 -2.38 -2.88
C TRP A 12 -15.47 -3.59 -3.09
N SER A 13 -15.88 -4.28 -2.02
CA SER A 13 -16.89 -5.34 -2.12
C SER A 13 -18.20 -4.81 -2.72
N GLN A 14 -18.65 -3.61 -2.33
CA GLN A 14 -19.84 -2.98 -2.91
C GLN A 14 -19.58 -2.58 -4.36
N THR A 15 -18.43 -1.94 -4.64
CA THR A 15 -18.07 -1.50 -6.00
C THR A 15 -17.99 -2.67 -7.00
N LEU A 16 -17.50 -3.84 -6.56
CA LEU A 16 -17.45 -5.05 -7.38
C LEU A 16 -18.84 -5.57 -7.82
N ARG A 17 -19.92 -5.09 -7.21
CA ARG A 17 -21.31 -5.45 -7.53
C ARG A 17 -22.11 -4.26 -8.05
N ASP A 18 -21.48 -3.10 -8.21
CA ASP A 18 -22.14 -1.87 -8.58
C ASP A 18 -22.29 -1.79 -10.10
N PRO A 19 -23.52 -1.75 -10.65
CA PRO A 19 -23.73 -1.69 -12.10
C PRO A 19 -23.18 -0.41 -12.74
N ARG A 20 -22.86 0.62 -11.94
CA ARG A 20 -22.19 1.84 -12.42
C ARG A 20 -20.70 1.63 -12.72
N PHE A 21 -20.12 0.53 -12.23
CA PHE A 21 -18.70 0.17 -12.39
C PHE A 21 -18.53 -1.28 -12.86
N PRO A 22 -19.07 -1.66 -14.03
CA PRO A 22 -19.11 -3.05 -14.47
C PRO A 22 -17.73 -3.70 -14.62
N ASP A 23 -16.72 -2.91 -15.03
CA ASP A 23 -15.36 -3.39 -15.29
C ASP A 23 -14.37 -3.11 -14.15
N PHE A 24 -14.86 -2.76 -12.95
CA PHE A 24 -14.01 -2.28 -11.86
C PHE A 24 -12.81 -3.20 -11.57
N LYS A 25 -13.04 -4.51 -11.46
CA LYS A 25 -11.96 -5.47 -11.16
C LYS A 25 -10.91 -5.51 -12.27
N GLN A 26 -11.34 -5.53 -13.53
CA GLN A 26 -10.44 -5.56 -14.68
C GLN A 26 -9.60 -4.27 -14.74
N GLN A 27 -10.23 -3.11 -14.58
CA GLN A 27 -9.53 -1.82 -14.53
C GLN A 27 -8.54 -1.72 -13.38
N MET A 28 -8.86 -2.30 -12.22
CA MET A 28 -7.95 -2.37 -11.08
C MET A 28 -6.77 -3.30 -11.33
N SER A 29 -6.98 -4.48 -11.94
CA SER A 29 -5.89 -5.43 -12.21
C SER A 29 -4.77 -4.90 -13.12
N ALA A 30 -5.06 -3.89 -13.95
CA ALA A 30 -4.05 -3.22 -14.77
C ALA A 30 -3.16 -2.23 -13.98
N LYS A 31 -3.47 -1.96 -12.71
CA LYS A 31 -2.78 -0.96 -11.88
C LYS A 31 -1.73 -1.61 -10.99
N GLN A 32 -0.59 -0.92 -10.87
CA GLN A 32 0.47 -1.30 -9.93
C GLN A 32 0.17 -0.72 -8.54
N ALA A 33 0.35 -1.53 -7.50
CA ALA A 33 0.13 -1.13 -6.12
C ALA A 33 1.46 -0.95 -5.36
N TYR A 34 1.50 0.03 -4.48
CA TYR A 34 2.61 0.31 -3.55
C TYR A 34 2.03 0.69 -2.19
N VAL A 35 2.75 0.42 -1.10
CA VAL A 35 2.32 0.73 0.27
C VAL A 35 3.38 1.53 1.02
N ILE A 36 2.98 2.61 1.68
CA ILE A 36 3.82 3.30 2.66
C ILE A 36 3.07 3.24 3.99
N ALA A 37 3.70 2.70 5.02
CA ALA A 37 3.17 2.68 6.37
C ALA A 37 4.21 3.15 7.38
N VAL A 38 3.77 3.97 8.32
CA VAL A 38 4.59 4.50 9.41
C VAL A 38 3.94 4.10 10.74
N GLY A 39 4.77 3.64 11.67
CA GLY A 39 4.34 3.30 13.03
C GLY A 39 5.46 3.52 14.03
N GLY A 40 5.12 3.58 15.31
CA GLY A 40 6.09 3.89 16.36
C GLY A 40 6.51 2.72 17.25
N ASP A 41 6.09 1.50 16.90
CA ASP A 41 6.37 0.28 17.65
C ASP A 41 7.03 -0.75 16.73
N ASN A 42 8.35 -0.62 16.55
CA ASN A 42 9.19 -1.50 15.71
C ASN A 42 8.51 -1.91 14.37
N PRO A 43 8.14 -0.93 13.53
CA PRO A 43 7.32 -1.17 12.34
C PRO A 43 8.00 -2.10 11.32
N LYS A 44 9.33 -2.17 11.29
CA LYS A 44 10.10 -3.04 10.39
C LYS A 44 9.83 -4.53 10.61
N ILE A 45 9.40 -4.91 11.81
CA ILE A 45 9.02 -6.30 12.16
C ILE A 45 7.51 -6.41 12.36
N LYS A 46 6.94 -5.56 13.22
CA LYS A 46 5.52 -5.62 13.58
C LYS A 46 4.58 -5.18 12.45
N GLY A 47 5.10 -4.47 11.45
CA GLY A 47 4.36 -4.07 10.26
C GLY A 47 4.29 -5.13 9.16
N LEU A 48 5.08 -6.21 9.22
CA LEU A 48 5.10 -7.23 8.17
C LEU A 48 3.73 -7.92 7.96
N PRO A 49 2.94 -8.26 9.01
CA PRO A 49 1.61 -8.79 8.81
C PRO A 49 0.66 -7.84 8.06
N LEU A 50 0.82 -6.52 8.24
CA LEU A 50 0.05 -5.52 7.48
C LEU A 50 0.44 -5.55 5.99
N ILE A 51 1.72 -5.72 5.68
CA ILE A 51 2.18 -5.86 4.30
C ILE A 51 1.64 -7.15 3.66
N GLN A 52 1.66 -8.27 4.38
CA GLN A 52 1.07 -9.54 3.91
C GLN A 52 -0.45 -9.42 3.71
N GLN A 53 -1.14 -8.68 4.58
CA GLN A 53 -2.56 -8.37 4.37
C GLN A 53 -2.78 -7.60 3.06
N PHE A 54 -1.95 -6.61 2.75
CA PHE A 54 -2.03 -5.89 1.47
C PHE A 54 -1.69 -6.78 0.27
N GLU A 55 -0.72 -7.69 0.40
CA GLU A 55 -0.42 -8.68 -0.64
C GLU A 55 -1.65 -9.51 -0.99
N HIS A 56 -2.40 -10.01 0.01
CA HIS A 56 -3.65 -10.74 -0.23
C HIS A 56 -4.74 -9.86 -0.88
N ILE A 57 -4.90 -8.61 -0.42
CA ILE A 57 -5.87 -7.66 -1.00
C ILE A 57 -5.56 -7.41 -2.48
N PHE A 58 -4.30 -7.10 -2.80
CA PHE A 58 -3.88 -6.79 -4.17
C PHE A 58 -3.93 -8.03 -5.05
N HIS A 59 -3.52 -9.19 -4.55
CA HIS A 59 -3.64 -10.47 -5.26
C HIS A 59 -5.10 -10.78 -5.63
N PHE A 60 -6.04 -10.61 -4.70
CA PHE A 60 -7.47 -10.80 -4.97
C PHE A 60 -7.99 -9.87 -6.08
N MET A 61 -7.52 -8.62 -6.11
CA MET A 61 -7.86 -7.63 -7.12
C MET A 61 -7.08 -7.80 -8.43
N GLY A 62 -6.14 -8.74 -8.51
CA GLY A 62 -5.26 -8.95 -9.67
C GLY A 62 -4.23 -7.83 -9.85
N MET A 63 -3.96 -7.04 -8.82
CA MET A 63 -3.04 -5.90 -8.85
C MET A 63 -1.61 -6.34 -8.54
N PRO A 64 -0.62 -6.07 -9.40
CA PRO A 64 0.77 -6.33 -9.07
C PRO A 64 1.25 -5.48 -7.88
N PHE A 65 1.63 -6.13 -6.77
CA PHE A 65 2.22 -5.45 -5.63
C PHE A 65 3.72 -5.22 -5.87
N LYS A 66 4.11 -3.98 -6.18
CA LYS A 66 5.44 -3.66 -6.70
C LYS A 66 6.46 -3.23 -5.65
N GLY A 67 6.03 -2.87 -4.46
CA GLY A 67 6.92 -2.54 -3.35
C GLY A 67 6.22 -1.87 -2.18
N TYR A 68 6.94 -1.75 -1.06
CA TYR A 68 6.44 -1.06 0.12
C TYR A 68 7.59 -0.37 0.90
N VAL A 69 7.21 0.53 1.81
CA VAL A 69 8.11 1.15 2.79
C VAL A 69 7.46 1.05 4.17
N LEU A 70 8.24 0.58 5.14
CA LEU A 70 7.92 0.63 6.57
C LEU A 70 8.86 1.62 7.24
N GLY A 71 8.30 2.71 7.76
CA GLY A 71 9.05 3.76 8.44
C GLY A 71 8.69 3.87 9.92
N GLU A 72 9.63 4.37 10.72
CA GLU A 72 9.47 4.58 12.15
C GLU A 72 9.21 6.06 12.50
N GLY A 73 8.13 6.30 13.25
CA GLY A 73 7.76 7.64 13.71
C GLY A 73 6.48 7.64 14.53
N ASN A 74 6.43 8.50 15.56
CA ASN A 74 5.28 8.61 16.48
C ASN A 74 4.59 9.98 16.40
N ARG A 75 5.38 11.05 16.41
CA ARG A 75 4.90 12.43 16.33
C ARG A 75 5.14 13.00 14.93
N PRO A 76 4.38 14.05 14.54
CA PRO A 76 4.67 14.76 13.30
C PRO A 76 6.14 15.17 13.22
N GLY A 77 6.79 14.85 12.10
CA GLY A 77 8.20 15.14 11.86
C GLY A 77 9.20 14.07 12.31
N ASP A 78 8.83 13.10 13.16
CA ASP A 78 9.76 12.07 13.63
C ASP A 78 10.34 11.22 12.49
N ILE A 79 9.54 10.96 11.46
CA ILE A 79 9.94 10.20 10.27
C ILE A 79 11.15 10.80 9.55
N LEU A 80 11.44 12.09 9.74
CA LEU A 80 12.61 12.75 9.15
C LEU A 80 13.94 12.19 9.69
N ARG A 81 13.90 11.52 10.86
CA ARG A 81 15.05 10.85 11.47
C ARG A 81 15.25 9.42 10.96
N ASP A 82 14.23 8.81 10.33
CA ASP A 82 14.35 7.49 9.71
C ASP A 82 14.91 7.63 8.28
N HIS A 83 16.21 7.87 8.19
CA HIS A 83 16.90 8.02 6.92
C HIS A 83 16.78 6.77 6.02
N GLN A 84 16.62 5.58 6.61
CA GLN A 84 16.41 4.34 5.83
C GLN A 84 15.05 4.38 5.13
N ALA A 85 13.97 4.74 5.84
CA ALA A 85 12.64 4.85 5.26
C ALA A 85 12.57 5.95 4.20
N LEU A 86 13.18 7.12 4.44
CA LEU A 86 13.24 8.22 3.47
C LEU A 86 13.96 7.80 2.17
N SER A 87 15.09 7.12 2.34
CA SER A 87 15.91 6.59 1.24
C SER A 87 15.17 5.49 0.46
N ALA A 88 14.46 4.61 1.16
CA ALA A 88 13.60 3.58 0.53
C ALA A 88 12.42 4.21 -0.23
N ALA A 89 11.73 5.19 0.35
CA ALA A 89 10.62 5.90 -0.28
C ALA A 89 11.07 6.62 -1.56
N SER A 90 12.24 7.24 -1.55
CA SER A 90 12.81 7.92 -2.72
C SER A 90 13.10 6.98 -3.90
N ARG A 91 13.23 5.66 -3.64
CA ARG A 91 13.48 4.63 -4.66
C ARG A 91 12.29 3.68 -4.86
N LEU A 92 11.14 3.97 -4.24
CA LEU A 92 10.01 3.04 -4.18
C LEU A 92 9.44 2.75 -5.57
N LEU A 93 9.29 3.78 -6.39
CA LEU A 93 8.89 3.62 -7.78
C LEU A 93 10.11 3.12 -8.55
N LYS A 94 10.04 1.86 -9.01
CA LYS A 94 11.02 1.37 -9.97
C LYS A 94 10.92 2.26 -11.21
N ARG A 95 12.01 2.92 -11.58
CA ARG A 95 12.11 3.55 -12.90
C ARG A 95 11.87 2.45 -13.93
N SER A 96 10.82 2.59 -14.73
CA SER A 96 10.78 1.91 -16.01
C SER A 96 11.89 2.56 -16.83
N ASP A 97 13.04 1.92 -16.90
CA ASP A 97 13.97 2.14 -18.01
C ASP A 97 13.30 1.56 -19.25
N ALA A 98 12.30 2.28 -19.77
CA ALA A 98 11.76 2.05 -21.09
C ALA A 98 12.55 2.95 -22.04
N ILE A 99 13.52 2.32 -22.71
CA ILE A 99 14.06 2.77 -24.01
C ILE A 99 12.97 2.56 -25.05
#